data_AF-A0AA41S1W0-F1
#
_entry.id   AF-A0AA41S1W0-F1
#
_cell.length_a   1.000
_cell.length_b   1.000
_cell.length_c   1.000
_cell.angle_alpha   90.00
_cell.angle_beta   90.00
_cell.angle_gamma   90.00
#
_symmetry.space_group_name_H-M   'P 1'
#
loop_
_entity.id
_entity.type
_entity.pdbx_description
1 polymer ?
#
loop_
_entity_poly.entity_id
_entity_poly.type
_entity_poly.pdbx_seq_one_letter_code
_entity_poly.pdbx_strand_id
1 'polypeptide(L)'
;MKKMMVSMGHQASGTLTLWNYPLWMRNPVAHDIDGEDRPDPVDMAALEIYRDRERGVARYNEFRRNLLMIPISNWEDLKNDVEVIEALREVYGDDIEKLDLLVGLHAEKKIKGFTISEIAFFIFLLIASR
;
A
#
# COMPACT_ATOMS: atom_id res chain seq x y z
N MET A 1 10.34 -29.71 -2.94
CA MET A 1 9.18 -29.09 -3.61
C MET A 1 7.84 -29.48 -2.98
N LYS A 2 7.45 -30.77 -2.89
CA LYS A 2 6.13 -31.19 -2.34
C LYS A 2 5.82 -30.63 -0.94
N LYS A 3 6.76 -30.73 0.01
CA LYS A 3 6.59 -30.19 1.38
C LYS A 3 6.33 -28.68 1.38
N MET A 4 7.13 -27.93 0.63
CA MET A 4 6.99 -26.47 0.50
C MET A 4 5.61 -26.08 -0.06
N MET A 5 5.17 -26.74 -1.14
CA MET A 5 3.86 -26.47 -1.75
C MET A 5 2.70 -26.74 -0.78
N VAL A 6 2.78 -27.86 -0.05
CA VAL A 6 1.77 -28.20 0.97
C VAL A 6 1.77 -27.16 2.09
N SER A 7 2.94 -26.74 2.57
CA SER A 7 3.05 -25.71 3.60
C SER A 7 2.47 -24.37 3.13
N MET A 8 2.86 -23.88 1.96
CA MET A 8 2.35 -22.62 1.40
C MET A 8 0.83 -22.65 1.15
N GLY A 9 0.30 -23.78 0.68
CA GLY A 9 -1.15 -23.93 0.45
C GLY A 9 -2.00 -23.95 1.71
N HIS A 10 -1.43 -24.26 2.89
CA HIS A 10 -2.13 -24.30 4.17
C HIS A 10 -1.86 -23.08 5.06
N GLN A 11 -1.02 -22.14 4.62
CA GLN A 11 -0.69 -20.95 5.39
C GLN A 11 -1.38 -19.72 4.79
N ALA A 12 -2.16 -19.00 5.59
CA ALA A 12 -2.75 -17.74 5.17
C ALA A 12 -1.67 -16.67 4.96
N SER A 13 -1.87 -15.80 3.96
CA SER A 13 -1.03 -14.64 3.74
C SER A 13 -1.34 -13.51 4.73
N GLY A 14 -0.44 -12.53 4.83
CA GLY A 14 -0.75 -11.26 5.49
C GLY A 14 -1.88 -10.50 4.79
N THR A 15 -2.61 -9.68 5.54
CA THR A 15 -3.65 -8.80 4.98
C THR A 15 -3.04 -7.46 4.56
N LEU A 16 -3.55 -6.83 3.49
CA LEU A 16 -3.10 -5.51 3.04
C LEU A 16 -3.70 -4.40 3.91
N THR A 17 -3.15 -4.22 5.11
CA THR A 17 -3.56 -3.21 6.08
C THR A 17 -2.36 -2.43 6.61
N LEU A 18 -2.63 -1.28 7.24
CA LEU A 18 -1.62 -0.59 8.04
C LEU A 18 -1.02 -1.52 9.11
N TRP A 19 0.20 -1.20 9.53
CA TRP A 19 1.00 -1.95 10.52
C TRP A 19 1.20 -3.45 10.20
N ASN A 20 1.17 -3.83 8.92
CA ASN A 20 1.39 -5.21 8.50
C ASN A 20 2.51 -5.36 7.46
N TYR A 21 3.40 -4.36 7.35
CA TYR A 21 4.59 -4.46 6.50
C TYR A 21 5.66 -5.33 7.19
N PRO A 22 6.20 -6.38 6.55
CA PRO A 22 7.14 -7.29 7.22
C PRO A 22 8.41 -6.58 7.66
N LEU A 23 8.78 -6.71 8.94
CA LEU A 23 9.96 -6.04 9.50
C LEU A 23 11.28 -6.40 8.79
N TRP A 24 11.40 -7.64 8.30
CA TRP A 24 12.59 -8.07 7.56
C TRP A 24 12.77 -7.32 6.23
N MET A 25 11.68 -6.80 5.64
CA MET A 25 11.72 -6.00 4.40
C MET A 25 12.20 -4.57 4.63
N ARG A 26 12.48 -4.17 5.87
CA ARG A 26 13.08 -2.87 6.19
C ARG A 26 14.61 -2.87 6.15
N ASN A 27 15.23 -4.03 5.93
CA ASN A 27 16.67 -4.15 5.72
C ASN A 27 17.07 -5.34 4.80
N PRO A 28 16.39 -5.63 3.67
CA PRO A 28 16.85 -6.64 2.72
C PRO A 28 18.06 -6.18 1.93
N VAL A 29 18.85 -7.17 1.49
CA VAL A 29 19.83 -7.01 0.42
C VAL A 29 19.07 -6.87 -0.90
N ALA A 30 19.25 -5.76 -1.60
CA ALA A 30 18.69 -5.57 -2.93
C ALA A 30 19.56 -6.27 -3.96
N HIS A 31 18.98 -6.67 -5.09
CA HIS A 31 19.73 -7.28 -6.18
C HIS A 31 19.83 -6.33 -7.38
N ASP A 32 20.84 -6.52 -8.22
CA ASP A 32 20.90 -5.92 -9.54
C ASP A 32 20.06 -6.67 -10.59
N ILE A 33 20.28 -6.37 -11.87
CA ILE A 33 19.49 -6.96 -12.96
C ILE A 33 19.85 -8.42 -13.23
N ASP A 34 21.06 -8.85 -12.86
CA ASP A 34 21.55 -10.22 -13.03
C ASP A 34 21.23 -11.09 -11.81
N GLY A 35 20.74 -10.47 -10.73
CA GLY A 35 20.36 -11.13 -9.48
C GLY A 35 21.47 -11.14 -8.45
N GLU A 36 22.55 -10.40 -8.66
CA GLU A 36 23.67 -10.29 -7.74
C GLU A 36 23.38 -9.30 -6.62
N ASP A 37 23.91 -9.59 -5.43
CA ASP A 37 23.73 -8.78 -4.23
C ASP A 37 24.36 -7.39 -4.39
N ARG A 38 23.57 -6.36 -4.09
CA ARG A 38 24.08 -4.98 -3.97
C ARG A 38 24.66 -4.76 -2.57
N PRO A 39 25.73 -3.95 -2.46
CA PRO A 39 26.38 -3.69 -1.18
C PRO A 39 25.52 -2.89 -0.21
N ASP A 40 24.55 -2.11 -0.72
CA ASP A 40 23.70 -1.22 0.06
C ASP A 40 22.31 -1.85 0.28
N PRO A 41 21.96 -2.23 1.52
CA PRO A 41 20.61 -2.63 1.87
C PRO A 41 19.61 -1.47 1.72
N VAL A 42 18.33 -1.81 1.61
CA VAL A 42 17.26 -0.82 1.44
C VAL A 42 16.16 -1.03 2.47
N ASP A 43 15.55 0.05 2.96
CA ASP A 43 14.24 -0.05 3.63
C ASP A 43 13.16 -0.01 2.54
N MET A 44 12.56 -1.17 2.22
CA MET A 44 11.59 -1.27 1.13
C MET A 44 10.33 -0.44 1.40
N ALA A 45 9.86 -0.38 2.65
CA ALA A 45 8.66 0.40 2.98
C ALA A 45 8.88 1.90 2.71
N ALA A 46 10.05 2.42 3.10
CA ALA A 46 10.42 3.80 2.82
C ALA A 46 10.65 4.05 1.31
N LEU A 47 11.31 3.09 0.64
CA LEU A 47 11.60 3.18 -0.78
C LEU A 47 10.33 3.20 -1.63
N GLU A 48 9.31 2.40 -1.33
CA GLU A 48 8.06 2.38 -2.09
C GLU A 48 7.33 3.73 -2.05
N ILE A 49 7.25 4.36 -0.87
CA ILE A 49 6.71 5.72 -0.72
C ILE A 49 7.52 6.73 -1.55
N TYR A 50 8.85 6.64 -1.49
CA TYR A 50 9.71 7.51 -2.28
C TYR A 50 9.48 7.32 -3.80
N ARG A 51 9.38 6.08 -4.27
CA ARG A 51 9.25 5.76 -5.70
C ARG A 51 7.93 6.24 -6.29
N ASP A 52 6.82 6.14 -5.58
CA ASP A 52 5.54 6.68 -6.05
C ASP A 52 5.65 8.20 -6.28
N ARG A 53 6.25 8.92 -5.33
CA ARG A 53 6.49 10.36 -5.42
C ARG A 53 7.45 10.72 -6.55
N GLU A 54 8.59 10.03 -6.62
CA GLU A 54 9.64 10.25 -7.64
C GLU A 54 9.09 10.09 -9.06
N ARG A 55 8.22 9.10 -9.27
CA ARG A 55 7.64 8.79 -10.59
C ARG A 55 6.45 9.66 -10.95
N GLY A 56 6.11 10.64 -10.10
CA GLY A 56 4.99 11.55 -10.33
C GLY A 56 3.62 10.88 -10.27
N VAL A 57 3.51 9.73 -9.59
CA VAL A 57 2.21 9.10 -9.34
C VAL A 57 1.41 9.99 -8.39
N ALA A 58 0.14 10.23 -8.72
CA ALA A 58 -0.74 11.04 -7.89
C ALA A 58 -0.87 10.45 -6.48
N ARG A 59 -0.88 11.33 -5.46
CA ARG A 59 -1.18 10.96 -4.08
C ARG A 59 -2.62 10.50 -3.94
N TYR A 60 -2.96 9.89 -2.80
CA TYR A 60 -4.21 9.13 -2.64
C TYR A 60 -5.47 9.88 -3.10
N ASN A 61 -5.70 11.11 -2.63
CA ASN A 61 -6.94 11.82 -2.93
C ASN A 61 -7.02 12.27 -4.39
N GLU A 62 -5.91 12.74 -4.97
CA GLU A 62 -5.84 13.08 -6.39
C GLU A 62 -5.97 11.84 -7.28
N PHE A 63 -5.42 10.70 -6.85
CA PHE A 63 -5.58 9.43 -7.55
C PHE A 63 -7.06 9.02 -7.61
N ARG A 64 -7.82 9.21 -6.52
CA ARG A 64 -9.29 9.02 -6.52
C ARG A 64 -9.97 9.92 -7.55
N ARG A 65 -9.64 11.21 -7.60
CA ARG A 65 -10.20 12.15 -8.58
C ARG A 65 -9.92 11.72 -10.02
N ASN A 66 -8.70 11.28 -10.31
CA ASN A 66 -8.30 10.78 -11.63
C ASN A 66 -9.08 9.54 -12.08
N LEU A 67 -9.58 8.75 -11.12
CA LEU A 67 -10.46 7.61 -11.37
C LEU A 67 -11.96 7.95 -11.29
N LEU A 68 -12.32 9.24 -11.22
CA LEU A 68 -13.69 9.71 -11.05
C LEU A 68 -14.37 9.17 -9.77
N MET A 69 -13.59 8.84 -8.75
CA MET A 69 -14.08 8.42 -7.44
C MET A 69 -14.28 9.64 -6.53
N ILE A 70 -15.20 9.51 -5.58
CA ILE A 70 -15.43 10.57 -4.58
C ILE A 70 -14.18 10.68 -3.69
N PRO A 71 -13.51 11.85 -3.63
CA PRO A 71 -12.36 12.06 -2.75
C PRO A 71 -12.81 12.06 -1.28
N ILE A 72 -11.90 11.73 -0.38
CA ILE A 72 -12.14 11.91 1.06
C ILE A 72 -12.08 13.40 1.42
N SER A 73 -12.78 13.79 2.47
CA SER A 73 -12.85 15.16 2.99
C SER A 73 -12.27 15.29 4.41
N ASN A 74 -12.17 14.16 5.11
CA ASN A 74 -11.63 14.02 6.45
C ASN A 74 -11.03 12.60 6.62
N TRP A 75 -10.37 12.33 7.74
CA TRP A 75 -9.71 11.04 7.99
C TRP A 75 -10.71 9.92 8.28
N GLU A 76 -11.85 10.26 8.86
CA GLU A 76 -12.93 9.34 9.22
C GLU A 76 -13.60 8.73 7.97
N ASP A 77 -13.59 9.45 6.84
CA ASP A 77 -14.04 8.96 5.52
C ASP A 77 -13.18 7.77 5.04
N LEU A 78 -11.90 7.74 5.38
CA LEU A 78 -10.96 6.68 4.98
C LEU A 78 -11.16 5.42 5.84
N LYS A 79 -11.20 5.61 7.16
CA LYS A 79 -11.46 4.55 8.14
C LYS A 79 -11.87 5.17 9.48
N ASN A 80 -12.95 4.66 10.08
CA ASN A 80 -13.38 5.06 11.42
C ASN A 80 -12.65 4.24 12.50
N ASP A 81 -11.37 4.55 12.70
CA ASP A 81 -10.47 3.88 13.65
C ASP A 81 -9.55 4.93 14.27
N VAL A 82 -9.70 5.17 15.59
CA VAL A 82 -9.08 6.29 16.29
C VAL A 82 -7.56 6.22 16.22
N GLU A 83 -6.98 5.04 16.42
CA GLU A 83 -5.52 4.85 16.40
C GLU A 83 -4.94 5.15 15.01
N VAL A 84 -5.66 4.74 13.95
CA VAL A 84 -5.27 5.04 12.57
C VAL A 84 -5.35 6.54 12.30
N ILE A 85 -6.45 7.19 12.70
CA ILE A 85 -6.65 8.61 12.46
C ILE A 85 -5.60 9.44 13.19
N GLU A 86 -5.28 9.10 14.45
CA GLU A 86 -4.24 9.77 15.22
C GLU A 86 -2.86 9.64 14.55
N ALA A 87 -2.48 8.43 14.14
CA ALA A 87 -1.20 8.21 13.44
C ALA A 87 -1.13 8.95 12.10
N LEU A 88 -2.23 8.99 11.35
CA LEU A 88 -2.30 9.74 10.10
C LEU A 88 -2.18 11.25 10.33
N ARG A 89 -2.85 11.78 11.37
CA ARG A 89 -2.75 13.20 11.75
C ARG A 89 -1.35 13.56 12.24
N GLU A 90 -0.66 12.66 12.95
CA GLU A 90 0.72 12.88 13.38
C GLU A 90 1.67 13.05 12.18
N VAL A 91 1.49 12.23 11.14
CA VAL A 91 2.38 12.23 9.96
C VAL A 91 2.01 13.30 8.94
N TYR A 92 0.72 13.48 8.66
CA TYR A 92 0.22 14.31 7.55
C TYR A 92 -0.46 15.62 8.03
N GLY A 93 -0.68 15.79 9.33
CA GLY A 93 -1.48 16.88 9.87
C GLY A 93 -2.95 16.74 9.49
N ASP A 94 -3.63 17.86 9.28
CA ASP A 94 -5.02 17.90 8.79
C ASP A 94 -5.12 17.95 7.25
N ASP A 95 -3.99 17.83 6.55
CA ASP A 95 -3.91 17.97 5.10
C ASP A 95 -4.00 16.60 4.41
N ILE A 96 -5.24 16.19 4.13
CA ILE A 96 -5.56 14.91 3.48
C ILE A 96 -4.96 14.77 2.07
N GLU A 97 -4.63 15.88 1.39
CA GLU A 97 -4.03 15.85 0.05
C GLU A 97 -2.58 15.34 0.09
N LYS A 98 -1.94 15.37 1.26
CA LYS A 98 -0.59 14.83 1.45
C LYS A 98 -0.57 13.32 1.67
N LEU A 99 -1.71 12.66 1.87
CA LEU A 99 -1.75 11.21 2.09
C LEU A 99 -1.14 10.46 0.90
N ASP A 100 -0.03 9.74 1.13
CA ASP A 100 0.61 8.93 0.10
C ASP A 100 -0.31 7.81 -0.37
N LEU A 101 -0.23 7.48 -1.67
CA LEU A 101 -1.08 6.49 -2.30
C LEU A 101 -1.03 5.14 -1.57
N LEU A 102 0.18 4.59 -1.39
CA LEU A 102 0.37 3.30 -0.73
C LEU A 102 -0.27 3.23 0.67
N VAL A 103 -0.11 4.30 1.46
CA VAL A 103 -0.68 4.39 2.81
C VAL A 103 -2.21 4.40 2.75
N GLY A 104 -2.79 5.21 1.86
CA GLY A 104 -4.23 5.25 1.67
C GLY A 104 -4.81 3.90 1.20
N LEU A 105 -4.15 3.18 0.28
CA LEU A 105 -4.59 1.84 -0.15
C LEU A 105 -4.63 0.81 0.99
N HIS A 106 -3.71 0.92 1.96
CA HIS A 106 -3.65 0.04 3.13
C HIS A 106 -4.60 0.47 4.25
N ALA A 107 -4.87 1.77 4.38
CA ALA A 107 -5.79 2.32 5.37
C ALA A 107 -7.27 2.15 4.97
N GLU A 108 -7.57 2.20 3.67
CA GLU A 108 -8.92 2.20 3.13
C GLU A 108 -9.73 1.00 3.62
N LYS A 109 -10.94 1.29 4.12
CA LYS A 109 -11.92 0.27 4.49
C LYS A 109 -12.27 -0.60 3.28
N LYS A 110 -11.98 -1.89 3.39
CA LYS A 110 -12.22 -2.85 2.29
C LYS A 110 -13.69 -3.26 2.19
N ILE A 111 -14.13 -3.52 0.97
CA ILE A 111 -15.43 -4.13 0.67
C ILE A 111 -15.44 -5.55 1.25
N LYS A 112 -16.58 -6.00 1.78
CA LYS A 112 -16.70 -7.36 2.34
C LYS A 112 -16.33 -8.41 1.27
N GLY A 113 -15.34 -9.25 1.60
CA GLY A 113 -14.82 -10.28 0.71
C GLY A 113 -13.63 -9.85 -0.15
N PHE A 114 -13.27 -8.57 -0.15
CA PHE A 114 -12.10 -8.07 -0.88
C PHE A 114 -10.85 -8.02 0.01
N THR A 115 -9.70 -8.34 -0.58
CA THR A 115 -8.39 -8.25 0.06
C THR A 115 -7.63 -6.97 -0.33
N ILE A 116 -8.04 -6.31 -1.41
CA ILE A 116 -7.50 -5.05 -1.92
C ILE A 116 -8.48 -3.89 -1.69
N SER A 117 -7.98 -2.65 -1.77
CA SER A 117 -8.81 -1.44 -1.76
C SER A 117 -9.66 -1.31 -3.02
N GLU A 118 -10.72 -0.49 -2.96
CA GLU A 118 -11.56 -0.18 -4.11
C GLU A 118 -10.75 0.52 -5.21
N ILE A 119 -9.87 1.47 -4.85
CA ILE A 119 -8.98 2.13 -5.83
C ILE A 119 -8.15 1.11 -6.61
N ALA A 120 -7.51 0.18 -5.92
CA ALA A 120 -6.70 -0.85 -6.58
C ALA A 120 -7.59 -1.71 -7.49
N PHE A 121 -8.78 -2.09 -7.03
CA PHE A 121 -9.74 -2.84 -7.83
C PHE A 121 -10.12 -2.13 -9.14
N PHE A 122 -10.37 -0.82 -9.12
CA PHE A 122 -10.70 -0.07 -10.35
C PHE A 122 -9.55 -0.09 -11.36
N ILE A 123 -8.30 0.01 -10.90
CA ILE A 123 -7.13 -0.16 -11.77
C ILE A 123 -7.07 -1.58 -12.33
N PHE A 124 -7.26 -2.60 -11.49
CA PHE A 124 -7.30 -4.00 -11.94
C PHE A 124 -8.41 -4.24 -12.97
N LEU A 125 -9.59 -3.67 -12.77
CA LEU A 125 -10.71 -3.80 -13.70
C LEU A 125 -10.34 -3.29 -15.09
N LEU A 126 -9.70 -2.13 -15.19
CA LEU A 126 -9.28 -1.55 -16.46
C LEU A 126 -8.14 -2.34 -17.10
N ILE A 127 -7.10 -2.66 -16.33
CA ILE A 127 -5.85 -3.24 -16.86
C ILE A 127 -5.97 -4.73 -17.14
N ALA A 128 -6.68 -5.50 -16.30
CA ALA A 128 -6.86 -6.94 -16.52
C ALA A 128 -7.82 -7.26 -17.66
N SER A 129 -8.70 -6.31 -18.02
CA SER A 129 -9.60 -6.44 -19.17
C SER A 129 -8.94 -6.04 -20.50
N ARG A 130 -7.82 -5.31 -20.45
CA ARG A 130 -7.08 -4.82 -21.62
C ARG A 130 -6.18 -5.91 -22.18
#